data_AF-A0A060NPW3-F1
#
_entry.id   AF-A0A060NPW3-F1
#
_cell.length_a   1.000
_cell.length_b   1.000
_cell.length_c   1.000
_cell.angle_alpha   90.00
_cell.angle_beta   90.00
_cell.angle_gamma   90.00
#
_symmetry.space_group_name_H-M   'P 1'
#
loop_
_entity.id
_entity.type
_entity.pdbx_description
1 polymer ?
#
loop_
_entity_poly.entity_id
_entity_poly.type
_entity_poly.pdbx_seq_one_letter_code
_entity_poly.pdbx_strand_id
1 'polypeptide(L)'
;MPAKESTIVKRTLDLKRPPRLGTEQKARLAAVASMPDEQIDYSDAPALPDAVWMKAAAELPHAKKQVTLRIDADVLAYFKHAGKRYQSRMNAVLRSYVEAHKAQAK
;
A
#
# COMPACT_ATOMS: atom_id res chain seq x y z
N MET A 1 6.32 34.01 35.08
CA MET A 1 6.10 34.09 33.61
C MET A 1 4.80 33.34 33.31
N PRO A 2 3.69 33.98 32.90
CA PRO A 2 2.47 33.25 32.58
C PRO A 2 2.61 32.57 31.21
N ALA A 3 2.37 31.25 31.17
CA ALA A 3 2.44 30.43 29.98
C ALA A 3 1.27 30.75 29.03
N LYS A 4 1.57 31.01 27.76
CA LYS A 4 0.58 31.29 26.70
C LYS A 4 -0.32 30.08 26.47
N GLU A 5 -1.63 30.33 26.41
CA GLU A 5 -2.66 29.35 26.08
C GLU A 5 -2.48 28.82 24.64
N SER A 6 -2.46 27.50 24.48
CA SER A 6 -2.33 26.84 23.19
C SER A 6 -3.64 26.89 22.39
N THR A 7 -3.69 27.71 21.33
CA THR A 7 -4.80 27.85 20.37
C THR A 7 -4.88 26.67 19.38
N ILE A 8 -5.05 25.45 19.87
CA ILE A 8 -5.24 24.28 18.98
C ILE A 8 -6.74 24.11 18.73
N VAL A 9 -7.18 24.48 17.52
CA VAL A 9 -8.56 24.25 17.06
C VAL A 9 -8.67 22.83 16.51
N LYS A 10 -9.31 21.93 17.26
CA LYS A 10 -9.61 20.56 16.79
C LYS A 10 -10.79 20.60 15.83
N ARG A 11 -10.60 20.16 14.58
CA ARG A 11 -11.69 19.91 13.63
C ARG A 11 -11.84 18.42 13.35
N THR A 12 -13.05 17.91 13.56
CA THR A 12 -13.45 16.56 13.16
C THR A 12 -14.27 16.66 11.86
N LEU A 13 -13.83 15.99 10.81
CA LEU A 13 -14.53 15.93 9.52
C LEU A 13 -15.41 14.67 9.47
N ASP A 14 -16.73 14.84 9.36
CA ASP A 14 -17.65 13.73 9.10
C ASP A 14 -17.78 13.50 7.59
N LEU A 15 -17.24 12.38 7.11
CA LEU A 15 -17.21 12.03 5.69
C LEU A 15 -18.58 11.69 5.12
N LYS A 16 -19.55 11.29 5.96
CA LYS A 16 -20.91 10.95 5.50
C LYS A 16 -21.78 12.19 5.29
N ARG A 17 -21.41 13.32 5.89
CA ARG A 17 -22.11 14.60 5.78
C ARG A 17 -21.09 15.74 5.74
N PRO A 18 -20.38 15.92 4.61
CA PRO A 18 -19.38 16.96 4.50
C PRO A 18 -20.03 18.35 4.63
N PRO A 19 -19.34 19.31 5.27
CA PRO A 19 -19.84 20.68 5.36
C PRO A 19 -19.96 21.30 3.98
N ARG A 20 -21.04 22.05 3.74
CA ARG A 20 -21.22 22.79 2.48
C ARG A 20 -20.26 23.96 2.43
N LEU A 21 -19.66 24.20 1.26
CA LEU A 21 -18.76 25.32 1.04
C LEU A 21 -19.51 26.64 1.23
N GLY A 22 -18.95 27.52 2.07
CA GLY A 22 -19.43 28.89 2.24
C GLY A 22 -19.24 29.73 0.97
N THR A 23 -19.89 30.88 0.89
CA THR A 23 -19.78 31.82 -0.26
C THR A 23 -18.33 32.29 -0.46
N GLU A 24 -17.64 32.63 0.62
CA GLU A 24 -16.21 33.03 0.60
C GLU A 24 -15.30 31.89 0.12
N GLN A 25 -15.56 30.66 0.56
CA GLN A 25 -14.79 29.49 0.14
C GLN A 25 -14.95 29.23 -1.36
N LYS A 26 -16.18 29.37 -1.87
CA LYS A 26 -16.47 29.25 -3.30
C LYS A 26 -15.78 30.36 -4.10
N ALA A 27 -15.80 31.60 -3.62
CA ALA A 27 -15.11 32.71 -4.27
C ALA A 27 -13.59 32.48 -4.34
N ARG A 28 -12.99 31.97 -3.24
CA ARG A 28 -11.56 31.62 -3.20
C ARG A 28 -11.21 30.49 -4.16
N LEU A 29 -12.03 29.45 -4.24
CA LEU A 29 -11.87 28.35 -5.21
C LEU A 29 -11.96 28.86 -6.65
N ALA A 30 -12.92 29.76 -6.95
CA ALA A 30 -13.07 30.35 -8.27
C ALA A 30 -11.87 31.24 -8.65
N ALA A 31 -11.33 31.99 -7.69
CA ALA A 31 -10.12 32.79 -7.89
C ALA A 31 -8.90 31.91 -8.22
N VAL A 32 -8.69 30.82 -7.47
CA VAL A 32 -7.61 29.85 -7.75
C VAL A 32 -7.82 29.17 -9.10
N ALA A 33 -9.06 28.79 -9.45
CA ALA A 33 -9.35 28.15 -10.72
C ALA A 33 -9.18 29.07 -11.94
N SER A 34 -9.22 30.39 -11.75
CA SER A 34 -9.02 31.39 -12.81
C SER A 34 -7.57 31.85 -12.93
N MET A 35 -6.70 31.44 -12.00
CA MET A 35 -5.28 31.77 -12.01
C MET A 35 -4.58 30.96 -13.11
N PRO A 36 -3.74 31.58 -13.94
CA PRO A 36 -2.98 30.86 -14.95
C PRO A 36 -1.87 30.02 -14.31
N ASP A 37 -1.60 28.85 -14.89
CA ASP A 37 -0.61 27.89 -14.38
C ASP A 37 0.80 28.48 -14.25
N GLU A 38 1.16 29.47 -15.08
CA GLU A 38 2.46 30.17 -15.05
C GLU A 38 2.74 30.88 -13.71
N GLN A 39 1.70 31.22 -12.95
CA GLN A 39 1.84 31.88 -11.65
C GLN A 39 1.94 30.88 -10.48
N ILE A 40 1.87 29.57 -10.75
CA ILE A 40 2.03 28.53 -9.72
C ILE A 40 3.53 28.37 -9.42
N ASP A 41 3.90 28.67 -8.17
CA ASP A 41 5.26 28.49 -7.68
C ASP A 41 5.51 27.02 -7.29
N TYR A 42 6.42 26.36 -8.00
CA TYR A 42 6.84 24.97 -7.76
C TYR A 42 8.18 24.86 -7.02
N SER A 43 8.70 25.95 -6.46
CA SER A 43 10.02 25.97 -5.80
C SER A 43 10.14 24.97 -4.63
N ASP A 44 9.03 24.63 -3.96
CA ASP A 44 9.00 23.66 -2.87
C ASP A 44 8.71 22.20 -3.30
N ALA A 45 8.28 22.01 -4.54
CA ALA A 45 7.74 20.75 -5.06
C ALA A 45 8.51 20.35 -6.33
N PRO A 46 9.69 19.69 -6.19
CA PRO A 46 10.46 19.27 -7.34
C PRO A 46 9.65 18.30 -8.20
N ALA A 47 9.70 18.48 -9.52
CA ALA A 47 9.04 17.59 -10.47
C ALA A 47 9.57 16.16 -10.29
N LEU A 48 8.69 15.20 -10.01
CA LEU A 48 9.06 13.80 -10.07
C LEU A 48 9.19 13.40 -11.55
N PRO A 49 10.25 12.66 -11.96
CA PRO A 49 10.27 12.03 -13.26
C PRO A 49 9.05 11.11 -13.38
N ASP A 50 8.53 10.90 -14.60
CA ASP A 50 7.39 10.02 -14.90
C ASP A 50 7.41 8.81 -13.98
N ALA A 51 6.64 8.90 -12.89
CA ALA A 51 6.80 8.00 -11.79
C ALA A 51 6.34 6.65 -12.32
N VAL A 52 7.29 5.74 -12.55
CA VAL A 52 6.98 4.33 -12.64
C VAL A 52 6.49 3.98 -11.25
N TRP A 53 5.18 4.15 -11.04
CA TRP A 53 4.50 3.65 -9.87
C TRP A 53 4.88 2.17 -9.81
N MET A 54 5.79 1.83 -8.89
CA MET A 54 6.09 0.44 -8.58
C MET A 54 4.74 -0.16 -8.23
N LYS A 55 4.23 -1.04 -9.11
CA LYS A 55 3.14 -1.92 -8.76
C LYS A 55 3.69 -2.72 -7.58
N ALA A 56 3.42 -2.24 -6.36
CA ALA A 56 3.60 -3.01 -5.17
C ALA A 56 2.92 -4.33 -5.49
N ALA A 57 3.70 -5.42 -5.52
CA ALA A 57 3.19 -6.71 -5.92
C ALA A 57 1.97 -7.01 -5.06
N ALA A 58 0.78 -6.77 -5.64
CA ALA A 58 -0.50 -6.85 -4.96
C ALA A 58 -0.92 -8.32 -4.84
N GLU A 59 0.05 -9.23 -4.70
CA GLU A 59 -0.23 -10.54 -4.15
C GLU A 59 -0.48 -10.34 -2.66
N LEU A 60 -1.73 -10.01 -2.31
CA LEU A 60 -2.22 -10.27 -0.97
C LEU A 60 -1.83 -11.72 -0.62
N PRO A 61 -1.22 -11.94 0.56
CA PRO A 61 -0.80 -13.27 0.95
C PRO A 61 -2.02 -14.18 0.92
N HIS A 62 -1.98 -15.19 0.05
CA HIS A 62 -3.06 -16.16 -0.05
C HIS A 62 -3.21 -16.84 1.32
N ALA A 63 -4.45 -16.94 1.81
CA ALA A 63 -4.72 -17.58 3.08
C ALA A 63 -4.21 -19.03 3.05
N LYS A 64 -3.14 -19.31 3.81
CA LYS A 64 -2.58 -20.65 3.91
C LYS A 64 -3.57 -21.53 4.67
N LYS A 65 -3.94 -22.66 4.08
CA LYS A 65 -4.77 -23.67 4.75
C LYS A 65 -3.85 -24.63 5.52
N GLN A 66 -4.14 -24.84 6.80
CA GLN A 66 -3.45 -25.87 7.58
C GLN A 66 -4.00 -27.24 7.18
N VAL A 67 -3.13 -28.12 6.69
CA VAL A 67 -3.46 -29.49 6.30
C VAL A 67 -2.48 -30.46 6.93
N THR A 68 -2.94 -31.68 7.22
CA THR A 68 -2.07 -32.76 7.69
C THR A 68 -1.61 -33.57 6.48
N LEU A 69 -0.33 -33.45 6.10
CA LEU A 69 0.30 -34.14 4.99
C LEU A 69 1.45 -35.01 5.49
N ARG A 70 1.57 -36.24 4.96
CA ARG A 70 2.74 -37.10 5.19
C ARG A 70 3.82 -36.74 4.17
N ILE A 71 5.04 -36.52 4.65
CA ILE A 71 6.21 -36.15 3.86
C ILE A 71 7.34 -37.09 4.26
N ASP A 72 8.15 -37.51 3.30
CA ASP A 72 9.31 -38.35 3.56
C ASP A 72 10.31 -37.66 4.52
N ALA A 73 10.97 -38.49 5.33
CA ALA A 73 11.81 -38.01 6.43
C ALA A 73 13.03 -37.23 5.94
N ASP A 74 13.61 -37.64 4.81
CA ASP A 74 14.76 -37.02 4.15
C ASP A 74 14.41 -35.64 3.57
N VAL A 75 13.27 -35.53 2.89
CA VAL A 75 12.76 -34.25 2.35
C VAL A 75 12.50 -33.28 3.48
N LEU A 76 11.86 -33.74 4.55
CA LEU A 76 11.60 -32.91 5.73
C LEU A 76 12.89 -32.48 6.44
N ALA A 77 13.89 -33.38 6.53
CA ALA A 77 15.20 -33.06 7.08
C ALA A 77 15.94 -32.00 6.23
N TYR A 78 15.92 -32.13 4.91
CA TYR A 78 16.52 -31.17 3.98
C TYR A 78 15.98 -29.75 4.19
N PHE A 79 14.66 -29.59 4.22
CA PHE A 79 14.05 -28.27 4.42
C PHE A 79 14.29 -27.73 5.84
N LYS A 80 14.27 -28.60 6.86
CA LYS A 80 14.54 -28.21 8.26
C LYS A 80 15.97 -27.76 8.48
N HIS A 81 16.96 -28.37 7.82
CA HIS A 81 18.37 -28.00 7.91
C HIS A 81 18.58 -26.50 7.63
N ALA A 82 17.77 -25.95 6.72
CA ALA A 82 17.89 -24.56 6.31
C ALA A 82 17.29 -23.55 7.32
N GLY A 83 16.64 -24.00 8.41
CA GLY A 83 16.26 -23.18 9.57
C GLY A 83 14.79 -22.71 9.67
N LYS A 84 14.56 -21.72 10.55
CA LYS A 84 13.26 -21.11 10.96
C LYS A 84 12.55 -20.41 9.80
N ARG A 85 12.07 -21.19 8.81
CA ARG A 85 11.20 -20.83 7.66
C ARG A 85 11.00 -22.00 6.69
N TYR A 86 11.39 -23.22 7.07
CA TYR A 86 11.34 -24.40 6.21
C TYR A 86 9.96 -24.63 5.56
N GLN A 87 8.86 -24.46 6.29
CA GLN A 87 7.50 -24.57 5.75
C GLN A 87 7.20 -23.56 4.62
N SER A 88 7.71 -22.32 4.75
CA SER A 88 7.49 -21.30 3.72
C SER A 88 8.30 -21.59 2.44
N ARG A 89 9.52 -22.14 2.59
CA ARG A 89 10.33 -22.60 1.46
C ARG A 89 9.72 -23.81 0.76
N MET A 90 9.25 -24.78 1.53
CA MET A 90 8.54 -25.94 1.00
C MET A 90 7.30 -25.51 0.20
N ASN A 91 6.52 -24.56 0.74
CA ASN A 91 5.36 -24.00 0.02
C ASN A 91 5.75 -23.25 -1.26
N ALA A 92 6.88 -22.55 -1.29
CA ALA A 92 7.36 -21.86 -2.49
C ALA A 92 7.72 -22.85 -3.61
N VAL A 93 8.36 -23.98 -3.27
CA VAL A 93 8.67 -25.05 -4.23
C VAL A 93 7.40 -25.70 -4.78
N LEU A 94 6.42 -25.98 -3.91
CA LEU A 94 5.13 -26.50 -4.35
C LEU A 94 4.42 -25.52 -5.29
N ARG A 95 4.49 -24.22 -4.99
CA ARG A 95 3.91 -23.17 -5.84
C ARG A 95 4.59 -23.10 -7.21
N SER A 96 5.93 -23.10 -7.27
CA SER A 96 6.65 -23.09 -8.53
C SER A 96 6.36 -24.33 -9.37
N TYR A 97 6.20 -25.50 -8.74
CA TYR A 97 5.79 -26.72 -9.42
C TYR A 97 4.39 -26.56 -10.04
N VAL A 98 3.42 -26.06 -9.28
CA VAL A 98 2.05 -25.83 -9.79
C VAL A 98 2.05 -24.82 -10.94
N GLU A 99 2.79 -23.72 -10.83
CA GLU A 99 2.87 -22.69 -11.88
C GLU A 99 3.49 -23.23 -13.18
N ALA A 100 4.57 -24.01 -13.08
CA ALA A 100 5.19 -24.65 -14.23
C ALA A 100 4.24 -25.63 -14.95
N HIS A 101 3.44 -26.40 -14.20
CA HIS A 101 2.53 -27.39 -14.77
C HIS A 101 1.19 -26.81 -15.22
N LYS A 102 0.75 -25.67 -14.65
CA LYS A 102 -0.43 -24.93 -15.14
C LYS A 102 -0.23 -24.40 -16.56
N ALA A 103 1.00 -24.04 -16.92
CA ALA A 103 1.32 -23.57 -18.28
C ALA A 103 1.26 -24.69 -19.34
N GLN A 104 1.44 -25.96 -18.93
CA GLN A 104 1.36 -27.12 -19.83
C GLN A 104 -0.04 -27.70 -19.98
N ALA A 105 -0.98 -27.34 -19.10
CA ALA A 105 -2.35 -27.82 -19.11
C ALA A 105 -3.32 -26.89 -19.85
N LYS A 106 -2.82 -26.03 -20.76
CA LYS A 106 -3.60 -25.07 -21.54
C LYS A 106 -3.49 -25.34 -23.03
#